data_AF-Q0Z8V7-F1
#
_entry.id   AF-Q0Z8V7-F1
#
_cell.length_a   1.000
_cell.length_b   1.000
_cell.length_c   1.000
_cell.angle_alpha   90.00
_cell.angle_beta   90.00
_cell.angle_gamma   90.00
#
_symmetry.space_group_name_H-M   'P 1'
#
loop_
_entity.id
_entity.type
_entity.pdbx_description
1 polymer ?
#
loop_
_entity_poly.entity_id
_entity_poly.type
_entity_poly.pdbx_seq_one_letter_code
_entity_poly.pdbx_strand_id
1 'polypeptide(L)' 'FKVSPDVARYNSADEDNVTQVRTFYTQVLNEDERQRLCQNMAGALKEAQLFIQKRMVENLKAVHPDYGNRVQT' A
#
# COMPACT_ATOMS: atom_id res chain seq x y z
N PHE A 1 14.76 15.48 -28.24
CA PHE A 1 13.66 16.02 -27.40
C PHE A 1 14.14 17.31 -26.74
N LYS A 2 13.32 18.37 -26.64
CA LYS A 2 13.63 19.59 -25.88
C LYS A 2 12.64 19.68 -24.72
N VAL A 3 13.13 19.98 -23.52
CA VAL A 3 12.31 20.20 -22.32
C VAL A 3 12.63 21.58 -21.75
N SER A 4 11.66 22.22 -21.09
CA SER A 4 11.81 23.56 -20.51
C SER A 4 11.05 23.72 -19.18
N PRO A 5 11.38 22.94 -18.13
CA PRO A 5 10.85 23.16 -16.78
C PRO A 5 11.69 24.19 -16.01
N ASP A 6 11.11 24.73 -14.93
CA ASP A 6 11.86 25.53 -13.96
C ASP A 6 12.83 24.65 -13.14
N VAL A 7 13.87 25.25 -12.58
CA VAL A 7 14.78 24.56 -11.64
C VAL A 7 14.21 24.71 -10.23
N ALA A 8 13.51 23.69 -9.76
CA ALA A 8 12.86 23.69 -8.44
C ALA A 8 12.88 22.30 -7.77
N ARG A 9 12.48 22.25 -6.50
CA ARG A 9 12.23 21.01 -5.75
C ARG A 9 10.77 20.62 -5.93
N TYR A 10 10.49 19.78 -6.93
CA TYR A 10 9.14 19.29 -7.18
C TYR A 10 8.75 18.21 -6.16
N ASN A 11 7.60 18.37 -5.51
CA ASN A 11 7.03 17.34 -4.65
C ASN A 11 6.22 16.36 -5.50
N SER A 12 6.39 15.07 -5.25
CA SER A 12 5.65 13.98 -5.91
C SER A 12 4.98 13.04 -4.90
N ALA A 13 4.96 13.39 -3.61
CA ALA A 13 4.46 12.51 -2.56
C ALA A 13 2.95 12.20 -2.70
N ASP A 14 2.20 13.06 -3.37
CA ASP A 14 0.76 13.00 -3.61
C ASP A 14 0.39 12.47 -5.01
N GLU A 15 1.36 11.98 -5.77
CA GLU A 15 1.10 11.22 -7.00
C GLU A 15 0.35 9.91 -6.69
N ASP A 16 -0.04 9.19 -7.75
CA ASP A 16 -0.80 7.95 -7.61
C ASP A 16 0.05 6.82 -6.99
N ASN A 17 -0.14 6.64 -5.68
CA ASN A 17 0.54 5.62 -4.89
C ASN A 17 -0.27 4.32 -4.75
N VAL A 18 -1.46 4.20 -5.36
CA VAL A 18 -2.41 3.10 -5.04
C VAL A 18 -2.87 2.28 -6.24
N THR A 19 -3.00 2.86 -7.44
CA THR A 19 -3.64 2.18 -8.58
C THR A 19 -2.89 0.92 -8.99
N GLN A 20 -1.56 0.99 -9.15
CA GLN A 20 -0.77 -0.17 -9.55
C GLN A 20 -0.75 -1.26 -8.46
N VAL A 21 -0.72 -0.85 -7.18
CA VAL A 21 -0.75 -1.79 -6.05
C VAL A 21 -2.10 -2.50 -5.99
N ARG A 22 -3.20 -1.80 -6.27
CA ARG A 22 -4.54 -2.39 -6.37
C ARG A 22 -4.61 -3.41 -7.50
N THR A 23 -4.04 -3.09 -8.67
CA THR A 23 -3.97 -4.02 -9.81
C THR A 23 -3.21 -5.28 -9.43
N PHE A 24 -2.04 -5.14 -8.79
CA PHE A 24 -1.28 -6.28 -8.29
C PHE A 24 -2.12 -7.14 -7.34
N TYR A 25 -2.75 -6.53 -6.34
CA TYR A 25 -3.52 -7.25 -5.32
C TYR A 25 -4.76 -7.96 -5.90
N THR A 26 -5.48 -7.33 -6.83
CA THR A 26 -6.78 -7.82 -7.30
C THR A 26 -6.71 -8.65 -8.59
N GLN A 27 -5.74 -8.38 -9.47
CA GLN A 27 -5.68 -8.99 -10.80
C GLN A 27 -4.48 -9.93 -11.00
N VAL A 28 -3.40 -9.75 -10.25
CA VAL A 28 -2.19 -10.59 -10.38
C VAL A 28 -2.21 -11.72 -9.37
N LEU A 29 -2.51 -11.42 -8.11
CA LEU A 29 -2.53 -12.43 -7.05
C LEU A 29 -3.82 -13.26 -7.10
N ASN A 30 -3.68 -14.56 -6.82
CA ASN A 30 -4.81 -15.40 -6.45
C ASN A 30 -5.15 -15.28 -4.96
N GLU A 31 -6.17 -16.01 -4.51
CA GLU A 31 -6.67 -15.90 -3.14
C GLU A 31 -5.69 -16.39 -2.08
N ASP A 32 -5.05 -17.54 -2.32
CA ASP A 32 -4.07 -18.11 -1.39
C ASP A 32 -2.83 -17.20 -1.25
N GLU A 33 -2.41 -16.58 -2.36
CA GLU A 33 -1.33 -15.59 -2.37
C GLU A 33 -1.71 -14.33 -1.60
N ARG A 34 -2.93 -13.81 -1.78
CA ARG A 34 -3.44 -12.69 -0.98
C ARG A 34 -3.48 -13.01 0.50
N GLN A 35 -3.90 -14.23 0.87
CA GLN A 35 -3.93 -14.66 2.26
C GLN A 35 -2.52 -14.67 2.86
N ARG A 36 -1.54 -15.31 2.18
CA ARG A 36 -0.15 -15.32 2.64
C ARG A 36 0.44 -13.92 2.72
N LEU A 37 0.15 -13.05 1.76
CA LEU A 37 0.58 -11.65 1.77
C LEU A 37 0.05 -10.91 3.02
N CYS A 38 -1.22 -11.08 3.36
CA CYS A 38 -1.82 -10.45 4.54
C CYS A 38 -1.22 -11.01 5.84
N GLN A 39 -1.04 -12.33 5.94
CA GLN A 39 -0.43 -12.98 7.11
C GLN A 39 1.01 -12.53 7.34
N ASN A 40 1.81 -12.45 6.28
CA ASN A 40 3.19 -11.97 6.35
C ASN A 40 3.24 -10.50 6.83
N MET A 41 2.35 -9.66 6.29
CA MET A 41 2.27 -8.25 6.68
C MET A 41 1.86 -8.10 8.15
N ALA A 42 0.78 -8.76 8.58
CA ALA A 42 0.33 -8.72 9.98
C ALA A 42 1.38 -9.27 10.94
N GLY A 43 2.04 -10.38 10.57
CA GLY A 43 3.09 -11.01 11.35
C GLY A 43 4.32 -10.12 11.58
N ALA A 44 4.66 -9.25 10.62
CA ALA A 44 5.73 -8.26 10.79
C ALA A 44 5.23 -6.99 11.52
N LEU A 45 4.03 -6.52 11.17
CA LEU A 45 3.49 -5.25 11.66
C LEU A 45 3.11 -5.29 13.15
N LYS A 46 2.76 -6.47 13.69
CA LYS A 46 2.37 -6.64 15.10
C LYS A 46 3.40 -6.15 16.11
N GLU A 47 4.69 -6.13 15.74
CA GLU A 47 5.79 -5.69 16.61
C GLU A 47 5.96 -4.16 16.63
N ALA A 48 5.27 -3.43 15.75
CA ALA A 48 5.30 -1.97 15.72
C ALA A 48 4.34 -1.35 16.75
N GLN A 49 4.55 -0.08 17.12
CA GLN A 49 3.62 0.64 17.98
C GLN A 49 2.24 0.80 17.32
N LEU A 50 1.16 0.78 18.12
CA LEU A 50 -0.22 0.80 17.64
C LEU A 50 -0.53 1.92 16.64
N PHE A 51 0.04 3.12 16.81
CA PHE A 51 -0.21 4.22 15.87
C PHE A 51 0.42 3.97 14.49
N ILE A 52 1.57 3.27 14.45
CA ILE A 52 2.23 2.86 13.20
C ILE A 52 1.38 1.79 12.52
N GLN A 53 0.88 0.82 13.29
CA GLN A 53 0.00 -0.23 12.76
C GLN A 53 -1.26 0.38 12.13
N LYS A 54 -1.95 1.28 12.85
CA LYS A 54 -3.13 2.00 12.35
C LYS A 54 -2.85 2.75 11.06
N ARG A 55 -1.74 3.50 11.00
CA ARG A 55 -1.35 4.25 9.80
C ARG A 55 -1.12 3.32 8.61
N MET A 56 -0.46 2.18 8.82
CA MET A 56 -0.23 1.20 7.75
C MET A 56 -1.53 0.57 7.26
N VAL A 57 -2.45 0.20 8.17
CA VAL A 57 -3.76 -0.33 7.77
C VAL A 57 -4.54 0.68 6.93
N GLU A 58 -4.52 1.97 7.27
CA GLU A 58 -5.20 2.99 6.46
C GLU A 58 -4.60 3.12 5.05
N ASN A 59 -3.27 3.04 4.92
CA ASN A 59 -2.62 3.00 3.60
C ASN A 59 -3.08 1.77 2.78
N LEU A 60 -3.20 0.60 3.43
CA LEU A 60 -3.66 -0.62 2.77
C LEU A 60 -5.15 -0.56 2.39
N LYS A 61 -5.99 0.11 3.19
CA LYS A 61 -7.41 0.35 2.84
C LYS A 61 -7.53 1.26 1.61
N ALA A 62 -6.66 2.26 1.47
CA ALA A 62 -6.61 3.11 0.28
C ALA A 62 -6.28 2.28 -0.98
N VAL A 63 -5.39 1.29 -0.85
CA VAL A 63 -5.13 0.31 -1.92
C VAL A 63 -6.36 -0.55 -2.18
N HIS A 64 -6.92 -1.24 -1.18
CA HIS A 64 -8.15 -2.01 -1.27
C HIS A 64 -8.73 -2.29 0.12
N PRO A 65 -10.06 -2.14 0.36
CA PRO A 65 -10.66 -2.37 1.67
C PRO A 65 -10.33 -3.74 2.27
N ASP A 66 -10.45 -4.82 1.48
CA ASP A 66 -10.12 -6.17 1.96
C ASP A 66 -8.65 -6.35 2.33
N TYR A 67 -7.74 -5.63 1.67
CA TYR A 67 -6.31 -5.74 1.98
C TYR A 67 -6.04 -5.17 3.39
N GLY A 68 -6.56 -3.98 3.67
CA GLY A 68 -6.48 -3.41 5.01
C GLY A 68 -7.20 -4.24 6.07
N ASN A 69 -8.41 -4.72 5.79
CA ASN A 69 -9.21 -5.48 6.75
C ASN A 69 -8.55 -6.82 7.14
N ARG A 70 -7.93 -7.53 6.19
CA ARG A 70 -7.26 -8.82 6.43
C ARG A 70 -5.94 -8.69 7.19
N VAL A 71 -5.30 -7.52 7.14
CA VAL A 71 -4.07 -7.24 7.91
C VAL A 71 -4.39 -6.74 9.32
N GLN A 72 -5.56 -6.12 9.50
CA GLN A 72 -6.02 -5.58 10.79
C GLN A 72 -6.46 -6.67 11.78
N THR A 73 -6.93 -7.82 11.28
CA THR A 73 -7.33 -9.02 12.04
C THR A 73 -6.14 -9.81 12.56
#